data_AF-A0A2S7WZV2-F1
#
_entry.id   AF-A0A2S7WZV2-F1
#
_cell.length_a   1.000
_cell.length_b   1.000
_cell.length_c   1.000
_cell.angle_alpha   90.00
_cell.angle_beta   90.00
_cell.angle_gamma   90.00
#
_symmetry.space_group_name_H-M   'P 1'
#
loop_
_entity.id
_entity.type
_entity.pdbx_description
1 polymer ?
#
loop_
_entity_poly.entity_id
_entity_poly.type
_entity_poly.pdbx_seq_one_letter_code
_entity_poly.pdbx_strand_id
1 'polypeptide(L)'
;MYTVIDIETTGNGYKGQKITEISIFVFDGKVVVDEFTSLVNPEQNIPTFITNLTGITNAMVRNAPKFYEIAKKVEELTKDTIFVAHNVNFDYNIIQAEFKNLGFDFKRKKLCTVRLTRKIVPGLSSYSLGNICTAENIPINGRHRAKGDAEATTELFRRLLERDTNFTINSFLNPKSRQATLPPLLDKIIVDNLPEKHGVYYFKNLAKEVIYVGKANNIKQRVISHFYDKKKKEQTMCLETADISYTKTGSELLALLLESSEIKHIYPKYNRAQRRAGEAVGLFSYEDQKGIIHLAYNRLKLAPNAIMKYYSIAECRTHLEYLCKEFELCPKYCLLQTNVSSCFHYQIKECKGICCGNEPVEEYNKRVRAAIKSVGIGAENLVIKQKGRTKNEVGFALILDGIYKGFGYVEKQQAEELENPEEYQFFVEPKKDNRDIQRIIASYLKKTAKLKAIENGEISI
;
A
#
# COMPACT_ATOMS: atom_id res chain seq x y z
N MET A 1 -16.30 7.71 -19.34
CA MET A 1 -16.26 8.66 -20.46
C MET A 1 -14.87 8.62 -21.10
N TYR A 2 -14.83 8.57 -22.42
CA TYR A 2 -13.60 8.55 -23.22
C TYR A 2 -13.58 9.77 -24.15
N THR A 3 -12.40 10.24 -24.49
CA THR A 3 -12.18 11.15 -25.62
C THR A 3 -11.29 10.44 -26.62
N VAL A 4 -11.82 10.15 -27.80
CA VAL A 4 -11.05 9.59 -28.91
C VAL A 4 -10.53 10.75 -29.74
N ILE A 5 -9.21 10.87 -29.84
CA ILE A 5 -8.57 12.05 -30.41
C ILE A 5 -7.57 11.62 -31.47
N ASP A 6 -7.56 12.37 -32.56
CA ASP A 6 -6.56 12.27 -33.62
C ASP A 6 -6.13 13.69 -34.02
N ILE A 7 -4.85 13.86 -34.37
CA ILE A 7 -4.30 15.13 -34.83
C ILE A 7 -3.49 14.96 -36.11
N GLU A 8 -3.62 15.93 -37.01
CA GLU A 8 -2.65 16.13 -38.07
C GLU A 8 -1.64 17.19 -37.63
N THR A 9 -0.39 17.04 -38.09
CA THR A 9 0.71 17.87 -37.60
C THR A 9 1.66 18.27 -38.72
N THR A 10 2.53 19.23 -38.43
CA THR A 10 3.56 19.72 -39.36
C THR A 10 4.68 18.73 -39.68
N GLY A 11 4.67 17.49 -39.13
CA GLY A 11 5.74 16.51 -39.33
C GLY A 11 5.43 15.10 -38.81
N ASN A 12 6.38 14.16 -38.95
CA ASN A 12 6.20 12.75 -38.60
C ASN A 12 6.67 12.36 -37.17
N GLY A 13 7.11 13.34 -36.36
CA GLY A 13 7.57 13.13 -34.98
C GLY A 13 6.91 14.10 -34.01
N TYR A 14 7.14 13.99 -32.70
CA TYR A 14 6.49 14.88 -31.71
C TYR A 14 7.34 16.10 -31.32
N LYS A 15 8.65 16.09 -31.55
CA LYS A 15 9.53 17.22 -31.16
C LYS A 15 9.40 18.36 -32.17
N GLY A 16 9.04 19.55 -31.68
CA GLY A 16 8.96 20.78 -32.47
C GLY A 16 7.81 20.81 -33.50
N GLN A 17 6.92 19.81 -33.48
CA GLN A 17 5.76 19.78 -34.37
C GLN A 17 4.56 20.46 -33.73
N LYS A 18 3.72 21.04 -34.59
CA LYS A 18 2.54 21.81 -34.24
C LYS A 18 1.31 21.18 -34.87
N ILE A 19 0.17 21.36 -34.21
CA ILE A 19 -1.12 20.82 -34.67
C ILE A 19 -1.59 21.63 -35.89
N THR A 20 -2.03 20.93 -36.94
CA THR A 20 -2.64 21.52 -38.15
C THR A 20 -4.12 21.19 -38.27
N GLU A 21 -4.55 20.09 -37.66
CA GLU A 21 -5.96 19.70 -37.49
C GLU A 21 -6.11 18.89 -36.21
N ILE A 22 -7.22 19.04 -35.50
CA ILE A 22 -7.58 18.24 -34.33
C ILE A 22 -9.02 17.77 -34.47
N SER A 23 -9.25 16.50 -34.14
CA SER A 23 -10.60 15.94 -34.01
C SER A 23 -10.75 15.20 -32.68
N ILE A 24 -11.86 15.44 -31.98
CA ILE A 24 -12.18 14.91 -30.66
C ILE A 24 -13.60 14.37 -30.68
N PHE A 25 -13.75 13.09 -30.36
CA PHE A 25 -15.04 12.42 -30.18
C PHE A 25 -15.21 12.07 -28.70
N VAL A 26 -16.23 12.63 -28.05
CA VAL A 26 -16.61 12.27 -26.68
C VAL A 26 -17.50 11.04 -26.76
N PHE A 27 -17.07 9.98 -26.08
CA PHE A 27 -17.63 8.65 -26.26
C PHE A 27 -17.93 8.00 -24.90
N ASP A 28 -19.17 7.55 -24.69
CA ASP A 28 -19.60 6.98 -23.40
C ASP A 28 -19.21 5.50 -23.23
N GLY A 29 -18.71 4.86 -24.29
CA GLY A 29 -18.43 3.43 -24.36
C GLY A 29 -19.36 2.67 -25.31
N LYS A 30 -20.46 3.29 -25.76
CA LYS A 30 -21.43 2.75 -26.70
C LYS A 30 -21.69 3.70 -27.87
N VAL A 31 -21.90 4.99 -27.59
CA VAL A 31 -22.23 6.01 -28.59
C VAL A 31 -21.39 7.28 -28.41
N VAL A 32 -21.21 8.02 -29.50
CA VAL A 32 -20.62 9.36 -29.47
C VAL A 32 -21.67 10.33 -28.93
N VAL A 33 -21.30 11.12 -27.93
CA VAL A 33 -22.20 12.06 -27.24
C VAL A 33 -21.87 13.52 -27.51
N ASP A 34 -20.66 13.81 -27.98
CA ASP A 34 -20.23 15.15 -28.44
C ASP A 34 -19.05 14.99 -29.43
N GLU A 35 -18.88 15.95 -30.34
CA GLU A 35 -17.76 15.97 -31.29
C GLU A 35 -17.21 17.39 -31.50
N PHE A 36 -15.91 17.49 -31.75
CA PHE A 36 -15.25 18.74 -32.10
C PHE A 36 -14.17 18.48 -33.13
N THR A 37 -14.17 19.23 -34.23
CA THR A 37 -13.13 19.18 -35.25
C THR A 37 -12.74 20.59 -35.66
N SER A 38 -11.45 20.87 -35.80
CA SER A 38 -10.95 22.18 -36.21
C SER A 38 -9.62 22.07 -36.94
N LEU A 39 -9.47 22.86 -38.01
CA LEU A 39 -8.13 23.21 -38.50
C LEU A 39 -7.46 24.11 -37.48
N VAL A 40 -6.13 24.02 -37.38
CA VAL A 40 -5.35 24.79 -36.44
C VAL A 40 -4.24 25.50 -37.20
N ASN A 41 -4.06 26.80 -36.95
CA ASN A 41 -2.89 27.52 -37.44
C ASN A 41 -1.67 27.10 -36.60
N PRO A 42 -0.70 26.39 -37.19
CA PRO A 42 0.46 25.87 -36.45
C PRO A 42 1.50 26.96 -36.14
N GLU A 43 1.32 28.18 -36.65
CA GLU A 43 2.30 29.28 -36.58
C GLU A 43 3.68 28.92 -37.17
N GLN A 44 3.72 27.91 -38.04
CA GLN A 44 4.91 27.51 -38.80
C GLN A 44 4.55 26.89 -40.15
N ASN A 45 5.53 26.80 -41.05
CA ASN A 45 5.31 26.28 -42.40
C ASN A 45 5.04 24.76 -42.39
N ILE A 46 3.98 24.31 -43.06
CA ILE A 46 3.70 22.91 -43.35
C ILE A 46 4.57 22.48 -44.55
N PRO A 47 5.46 21.49 -44.42
CA PRO A 47 6.27 20.98 -45.53
C PRO A 47 5.41 20.29 -46.60
N THR A 48 5.83 20.35 -47.87
CA THR A 48 5.10 19.77 -49.01
C THR A 48 4.79 18.28 -48.84
N PHE A 49 5.70 17.50 -48.24
CA PHE A 49 5.47 16.07 -48.03
C PHE A 49 4.32 15.80 -47.04
N ILE A 50 4.11 16.69 -46.05
CA ILE A 50 2.97 16.60 -45.13
C ILE A 50 1.69 17.03 -45.83
N THR A 51 1.72 18.12 -46.60
CA THR A 51 0.56 18.54 -47.40
C THR A 51 0.12 17.45 -48.37
N ASN A 52 1.04 16.74 -49.00
CA ASN A 52 0.71 15.60 -49.87
C ASN A 52 0.13 14.41 -49.11
N LEU A 53 0.49 14.25 -47.83
CA LEU A 53 -0.01 13.17 -46.98
C LEU A 53 -1.41 13.47 -46.46
N THR A 54 -1.63 14.67 -45.93
CA THR A 54 -2.85 15.03 -45.18
C THR A 54 -3.85 15.86 -45.99
N GLY A 55 -3.41 16.41 -47.14
CA GLY A 55 -4.17 17.38 -47.92
C GLY A 55 -4.26 18.77 -47.27
N ILE A 56 -3.65 18.98 -46.09
CA ILE A 56 -3.71 20.27 -45.39
C ILE A 56 -2.62 21.20 -45.94
N THR A 57 -3.05 22.31 -46.53
CA THR A 57 -2.15 23.31 -47.13
C THR A 57 -1.90 24.47 -46.16
N ASN A 58 -0.77 25.17 -46.34
CA ASN A 58 -0.49 26.43 -45.63
C ASN A 58 -1.59 27.49 -45.84
N ALA A 59 -2.30 27.47 -46.98
CA ALA A 59 -3.41 28.38 -47.24
C ALA A 59 -4.64 28.07 -46.38
N MET A 60 -4.95 26.79 -46.15
CA MET A 60 -6.08 26.35 -45.33
C MET A 60 -5.94 26.76 -43.87
N VAL A 61 -4.74 26.62 -43.31
CA VAL A 61 -4.49 26.90 -41.89
C VAL A 61 -4.18 28.36 -41.59
N ARG A 62 -3.96 29.20 -42.61
CA ARG A 62 -3.55 30.61 -42.43
C ARG A 62 -4.51 31.39 -41.55
N ASN A 63 -5.81 31.22 -41.79
CA ASN A 63 -6.89 31.92 -41.08
C ASN A 63 -7.62 31.00 -40.09
N ALA A 64 -7.12 29.78 -39.89
CA ALA A 64 -7.64 28.87 -38.88
C ALA A 64 -7.28 29.40 -37.48
N PRO A 65 -8.05 29.02 -36.44
CA PRO A 65 -7.71 29.40 -35.08
C PRO A 65 -6.34 28.84 -34.68
N LYS A 66 -5.57 29.62 -33.92
CA LYS A 66 -4.36 29.14 -33.25
C LYS A 66 -4.75 28.24 -32.09
N PHE A 67 -3.82 27.41 -31.62
CA PHE A 67 -4.12 26.45 -30.55
C PHE A 67 -4.67 27.12 -29.28
N TYR A 68 -4.13 28.29 -28.88
CA TYR A 68 -4.62 28.98 -27.68
C TYR A 68 -6.08 29.42 -27.76
N GLU A 69 -6.61 29.63 -28.97
CA GLU A 69 -8.00 30.05 -29.20
C GLU A 69 -8.97 28.89 -28.99
N ILE A 70 -8.52 27.65 -29.22
CA ILE A 70 -9.32 26.43 -29.02
C ILE A 70 -8.98 25.67 -27.74
N ALA A 71 -7.89 26.04 -27.04
CA ALA A 71 -7.37 25.31 -25.88
C ALA A 71 -8.42 25.11 -24.77
N LYS A 72 -9.26 26.13 -24.52
CA LYS A 72 -10.35 26.03 -23.52
C LYS A 72 -11.35 24.93 -23.88
N LYS A 73 -11.79 24.87 -25.14
CA LYS A 73 -12.75 23.86 -25.61
C LYS A 73 -12.13 22.45 -25.55
N VAL A 74 -10.85 22.31 -25.92
CA VAL A 74 -10.11 21.05 -25.81
C VAL A 74 -9.98 20.59 -24.35
N GLU A 75 -9.67 21.52 -23.43
CA GLU A 75 -9.60 21.20 -22.00
C GLU A 75 -10.96 20.74 -21.47
N GLU A 76 -12.04 21.47 -21.78
CA GLU A 76 -13.41 21.14 -21.36
C GLU A 76 -13.85 19.76 -21.85
N LEU A 77 -13.64 19.44 -23.13
CA LEU A 77 -14.01 18.15 -23.70
C LEU A 77 -13.22 16.99 -23.12
N THR A 78 -11.94 17.22 -22.80
CA THR A 78 -11.04 16.15 -22.33
C THR A 78 -11.02 16.01 -20.82
N LYS A 79 -11.55 16.98 -20.06
CA LYS A 79 -11.57 16.96 -18.59
C LYS A 79 -12.30 15.72 -18.06
N ASP A 80 -11.71 15.07 -17.07
CA ASP A 80 -12.23 13.86 -16.42
C ASP A 80 -12.56 12.69 -17.38
N THR A 81 -12.01 12.71 -18.60
CA THR A 81 -12.11 11.62 -19.58
C THR A 81 -10.80 10.84 -19.70
N ILE A 82 -10.90 9.64 -20.26
CA ILE A 82 -9.74 8.85 -20.69
C ILE A 82 -9.41 9.23 -22.14
N PHE A 83 -8.17 9.68 -22.37
CA PHE A 83 -7.65 10.00 -23.69
C PHE A 83 -7.39 8.70 -24.48
N VAL A 84 -7.94 8.56 -25.67
CA VAL A 84 -7.78 7.39 -26.52
C VAL A 84 -7.28 7.83 -27.89
N ALA A 85 -6.23 7.21 -28.41
CA ALA A 85 -5.77 7.48 -29.78
C ALA A 85 -5.03 6.27 -30.39
N HIS A 86 -4.92 6.28 -31.72
CA HIS A 86 -4.19 5.26 -32.46
C HIS A 86 -2.70 5.62 -32.52
N ASN A 87 -1.90 4.97 -31.66
CA ASN A 87 -0.52 5.40 -31.32
C ASN A 87 -0.45 6.60 -30.36
N VAL A 88 -1.27 6.56 -29.31
CA VAL A 88 -1.49 7.61 -28.29
C VAL A 88 -0.31 8.46 -27.80
N ASN A 89 0.92 7.97 -27.82
CA ASN A 89 2.05 8.79 -27.36
C ASN A 89 2.36 9.93 -28.33
N PHE A 90 2.04 9.77 -29.62
CA PHE A 90 2.25 10.81 -30.61
C PHE A 90 1.33 12.00 -30.32
N ASP A 91 0.01 11.79 -30.38
CA ASP A 91 -1.01 12.82 -30.22
C ASP A 91 -0.94 13.48 -28.84
N TYR A 92 -0.86 12.65 -27.80
CA TYR A 92 -0.85 13.10 -26.42
C TYR A 92 0.33 14.03 -26.13
N ASN A 93 1.53 13.71 -26.63
CA ASN A 93 2.72 14.49 -26.34
C ASN A 93 2.70 15.86 -27.05
N ILE A 94 2.12 15.94 -28.25
CA ILE A 94 1.98 17.20 -28.98
C ILE A 94 0.95 18.09 -28.30
N ILE A 95 -0.24 17.56 -27.98
CA ILE A 95 -1.27 18.29 -27.23
C ILE A 95 -0.72 18.75 -25.87
N GLN A 96 0.00 17.88 -25.16
CA GLN A 96 0.64 18.24 -23.90
C GLN A 96 1.67 19.36 -24.07
N ALA A 97 2.45 19.35 -25.15
CA ALA A 97 3.42 20.41 -25.43
C ALA A 97 2.71 21.75 -25.72
N GLU A 98 1.59 21.74 -26.45
CA GLU A 98 0.80 22.94 -26.71
C GLU A 98 0.24 23.55 -25.42
N PHE A 99 -0.38 22.75 -24.55
CA PHE A 99 -0.84 23.23 -23.24
C PHE A 99 0.32 23.72 -22.36
N LYS A 100 1.46 23.04 -22.39
CA LYS A 100 2.64 23.45 -21.65
C LYS A 100 3.16 24.82 -22.10
N ASN A 101 3.12 25.11 -23.41
CA ASN A 101 3.52 26.43 -23.94
C ASN A 101 2.58 27.56 -23.47
N LEU A 102 1.33 27.22 -23.14
CA LEU A 102 0.35 28.15 -22.56
C LEU A 102 0.44 28.25 -21.03
N GLY A 103 1.36 27.53 -20.39
CA GLY A 103 1.51 27.51 -18.93
C GLY A 103 0.58 26.55 -18.19
N PHE A 104 -0.08 25.63 -18.89
CA PHE A 104 -0.98 24.64 -18.30
C PHE A 104 -0.38 23.22 -18.29
N ASP A 105 -0.72 22.45 -17.27
CA ASP A 105 -0.29 21.06 -17.12
C ASP A 105 -1.37 20.09 -17.62
N PHE A 106 -1.20 19.58 -18.85
CA PHE A 106 -2.12 18.62 -19.43
C PHE A 106 -1.82 17.19 -18.99
N LYS A 107 -2.65 16.68 -18.08
CA LYS A 107 -2.56 15.33 -17.51
C LYS A 107 -3.88 14.57 -17.68
N ARG A 108 -3.86 13.50 -18.48
CA ARG A 108 -4.97 12.55 -18.62
C ARG A 108 -4.49 11.10 -18.54
N LYS A 109 -5.38 10.20 -18.10
CA LYS A 109 -5.20 8.77 -18.34
C LYS A 109 -5.29 8.53 -19.84
N LYS A 110 -4.50 7.59 -20.36
CA LYS A 110 -4.42 7.36 -21.80
C LYS A 110 -4.46 5.89 -22.19
N LEU A 111 -5.10 5.60 -23.33
CA LEU A 111 -5.20 4.29 -23.96
C LEU A 111 -4.71 4.35 -25.41
N CYS A 112 -4.02 3.29 -25.82
CA CYS A 112 -3.47 3.16 -27.16
C CYS A 112 -4.19 2.02 -27.89
N THR A 113 -4.97 2.31 -28.92
CA THR A 113 -5.73 1.29 -29.65
C THR A 113 -4.81 0.28 -30.34
N VAL A 114 -3.60 0.67 -30.78
CA VAL A 114 -2.57 -0.27 -31.26
C VAL A 114 -2.24 -1.33 -30.21
N ARG A 115 -1.97 -0.89 -28.98
CA ARG A 115 -1.58 -1.80 -27.88
C ARG A 115 -2.75 -2.68 -27.42
N LEU A 116 -3.96 -2.12 -27.39
CA LEU A 116 -5.17 -2.86 -27.07
C LEU A 116 -5.46 -3.92 -28.14
N THR A 117 -5.44 -3.53 -29.42
CA THR A 117 -5.68 -4.44 -30.55
C THR A 117 -4.67 -5.58 -30.56
N ARG A 118 -3.37 -5.31 -30.35
CA ARG A 118 -2.35 -6.38 -30.23
C ARG A 118 -2.68 -7.43 -29.17
N LYS A 119 -3.37 -7.03 -28.09
CA LYS A 119 -3.67 -7.94 -27.00
C LYS A 119 -5.03 -8.62 -27.11
N ILE A 120 -6.03 -7.91 -27.62
CA ILE A 120 -7.42 -8.40 -27.77
C ILE A 120 -7.59 -9.16 -29.09
N VAL A 121 -6.89 -8.73 -30.15
CA VAL A 121 -6.91 -9.31 -31.50
C VAL A 121 -5.46 -9.62 -31.96
N PRO A 122 -4.83 -10.66 -31.39
CA PRO A 122 -3.48 -11.06 -31.79
C PRO A 122 -3.46 -11.69 -33.19
N GLY A 123 -2.33 -11.58 -33.89
CA GLY A 123 -2.07 -12.30 -35.14
C GLY A 123 -2.24 -11.50 -36.44
N LEU A 124 -2.48 -10.18 -36.37
CA LEU A 124 -2.55 -9.34 -37.57
C LEU A 124 -1.15 -9.10 -38.15
N SER A 125 -1.05 -9.03 -39.49
CA SER A 125 0.19 -8.76 -40.22
C SER A 125 0.73 -7.35 -39.98
N SER A 126 -0.15 -6.40 -39.64
CA SER A 126 0.18 -5.03 -39.26
C SER A 126 -0.89 -4.48 -38.32
N TYR A 127 -0.47 -3.58 -37.45
CA TYR A 127 -1.35 -2.87 -36.49
C TYR A 127 -1.48 -1.37 -36.79
N SER A 128 -1.19 -0.95 -38.02
CA SER A 128 -1.58 0.38 -38.49
C SER A 128 -3.10 0.49 -38.59
N LEU A 129 -3.66 1.67 -38.36
CA LEU A 129 -5.11 1.92 -38.40
C LEU A 129 -5.74 1.37 -39.67
N GLY A 130 -5.19 1.71 -40.85
CA GLY A 130 -5.65 1.20 -42.14
C GLY A 130 -5.77 -0.32 -42.19
N ASN A 131 -4.70 -1.04 -41.89
CA ASN A 131 -4.71 -2.50 -41.96
C ASN A 131 -5.64 -3.15 -40.93
N ILE A 132 -5.78 -2.58 -39.73
CA ILE A 132 -6.74 -3.06 -38.73
C ILE A 132 -8.17 -2.83 -39.24
N CYS A 133 -8.48 -1.64 -39.73
CA CYS A 133 -9.79 -1.32 -40.27
C CYS A 133 -10.15 -2.22 -41.46
N THR A 134 -9.19 -2.51 -42.35
CA THR A 134 -9.39 -3.50 -43.43
C THR A 134 -9.68 -4.89 -42.87
N ALA A 135 -8.88 -5.38 -41.91
CA ALA A 135 -9.06 -6.70 -41.32
C ALA A 135 -10.40 -6.84 -40.56
N GLU A 136 -10.86 -5.75 -39.96
CA GLU A 136 -12.07 -5.70 -39.15
C GLU A 136 -13.30 -5.24 -39.94
N ASN A 137 -13.20 -4.92 -41.23
CA ASN A 137 -14.29 -4.32 -42.01
C ASN A 137 -14.86 -3.04 -41.35
N ILE A 138 -13.96 -2.13 -40.97
CA ILE A 138 -14.30 -0.78 -40.49
C ILE A 138 -14.09 0.19 -41.67
N PRO A 139 -15.12 0.94 -42.11
CA PRO A 139 -14.94 1.93 -43.16
C PRO A 139 -14.05 3.08 -42.67
N ILE A 140 -13.13 3.54 -43.51
CA ILE A 140 -12.35 4.76 -43.28
C ILE A 140 -12.77 5.79 -44.33
N ASN A 141 -13.40 6.86 -43.87
CA ASN A 141 -13.78 7.98 -44.73
C ASN A 141 -12.73 9.08 -44.59
N GLY A 142 -12.02 9.43 -45.68
CA GLY A 142 -11.04 10.51 -45.64
C GLY A 142 -9.80 10.18 -44.81
N ARG A 143 -9.10 9.10 -45.14
CA ARG A 143 -7.82 8.71 -44.50
C ARG A 143 -6.80 9.85 -44.54
N HIS A 144 -6.01 10.01 -43.47
CA HIS A 144 -5.06 11.12 -43.31
C HIS A 144 -5.75 12.49 -43.14
N ARG A 145 -6.95 12.45 -42.57
CA ARG A 145 -7.64 13.60 -41.99
C ARG A 145 -8.02 13.23 -40.58
N ALA A 146 -7.84 14.17 -39.65
CA ALA A 146 -8.03 13.89 -38.24
C ALA A 146 -9.44 13.37 -37.94
N LYS A 147 -10.48 13.91 -38.59
CA LYS A 147 -11.86 13.43 -38.40
C LYS A 147 -12.04 11.98 -38.84
N GLY A 148 -11.58 11.64 -40.05
CA GLY A 148 -11.73 10.30 -40.61
C GLY A 148 -11.03 9.23 -39.79
N ASP A 149 -9.81 9.54 -39.34
CA ASP A 149 -9.01 8.61 -38.54
C ASP A 149 -9.51 8.52 -37.08
N ALA A 150 -10.06 9.61 -36.50
CA ALA A 150 -10.72 9.58 -35.20
C ALA A 150 -12.05 8.79 -35.22
N GLU A 151 -12.86 8.90 -36.28
CA GLU A 151 -14.08 8.10 -36.46
C GLU A 151 -13.75 6.60 -36.53
N ALA A 152 -12.80 6.23 -37.38
CA ALA A 152 -12.35 4.85 -37.52
C ALA A 152 -11.75 4.32 -36.20
N THR A 153 -11.00 5.15 -35.47
CA THR A 153 -10.44 4.79 -34.16
C THR A 153 -11.53 4.63 -33.11
N THR A 154 -12.60 5.42 -33.15
CA THR A 154 -13.75 5.33 -32.23
C THR A 154 -14.50 4.01 -32.45
N GLU A 155 -14.78 3.67 -33.70
CA GLU A 155 -15.43 2.40 -34.05
C GLU A 155 -14.55 1.19 -33.69
N LEU A 156 -13.25 1.25 -33.99
CA LEU A 156 -12.29 0.23 -33.53
C LEU A 156 -12.32 0.09 -32.01
N PHE A 157 -12.28 1.20 -31.28
CA PHE A 157 -12.28 1.17 -29.82
C PHE A 157 -13.58 0.62 -29.23
N ARG A 158 -14.74 0.95 -29.83
CA ARG A 158 -16.03 0.35 -29.47
C ARG A 158 -15.99 -1.18 -29.60
N ARG A 159 -15.51 -1.70 -30.73
CA ARG A 159 -15.37 -3.16 -30.94
C ARG A 159 -14.38 -3.80 -29.98
N LEU A 160 -13.29 -3.11 -29.62
CA LEU A 160 -12.34 -3.59 -28.61
C LEU A 160 -12.97 -3.64 -27.21
N LEU A 161 -13.81 -2.67 -26.84
CA LEU A 161 -14.58 -2.69 -25.60
C LEU A 161 -15.53 -3.89 -25.55
N GLU A 162 -16.24 -4.17 -26.65
CA GLU A 162 -17.16 -5.32 -26.76
C GLU A 162 -16.43 -6.67 -26.67
N ARG A 163 -15.21 -6.76 -27.18
CA ARG A 163 -14.40 -7.99 -27.16
C ARG A 163 -13.54 -8.16 -25.90
N ASP A 164 -13.48 -7.17 -25.00
CA ASP A 164 -12.64 -7.24 -23.80
C ASP A 164 -13.24 -8.12 -22.69
N THR A 165 -13.05 -9.43 -22.80
CA THR A 165 -13.52 -10.42 -21.81
C THR A 165 -12.61 -10.56 -20.58
N ASN A 166 -11.40 -9.99 -20.64
CA ASN A 166 -10.30 -10.23 -19.68
C ASN A 166 -9.86 -8.98 -18.89
N PHE A 167 -10.68 -7.92 -18.85
CA PHE A 167 -10.34 -6.63 -18.23
C PHE A 167 -9.03 -6.03 -18.77
N THR A 168 -8.72 -6.31 -20.04
CA THR A 168 -7.51 -5.87 -20.73
C THR A 168 -7.42 -4.36 -20.75
N ILE A 169 -8.50 -3.67 -21.08
CA ILE A 169 -8.52 -2.21 -21.17
C ILE A 169 -8.24 -1.58 -19.79
N ASN A 170 -8.85 -2.11 -18.73
CA ASN A 170 -8.56 -1.69 -17.35
C ASN A 170 -7.10 -1.90 -16.96
N SER A 171 -6.46 -2.94 -17.49
CA SER A 171 -5.04 -3.24 -17.31
C SER A 171 -4.13 -2.14 -17.91
N PHE A 172 -4.55 -1.48 -18.99
CA PHE A 172 -3.79 -0.37 -19.58
C PHE A 172 -4.01 0.96 -18.86
N LEU A 173 -5.14 1.14 -18.16
CA LEU A 173 -5.52 2.38 -17.47
C LEU A 173 -4.85 2.59 -16.12
N ASN A 174 -4.39 1.53 -15.45
CA ASN A 174 -3.47 1.69 -14.35
C ASN A 174 -2.05 1.39 -14.85
N PRO A 175 -1.11 2.36 -14.79
CA PRO A 175 0.31 2.08 -15.05
C PRO A 175 0.88 0.97 -14.13
N LYS A 176 0.17 0.67 -13.03
CA LYS A 176 0.40 -0.42 -12.08
C LYS A 176 -0.31 -1.75 -12.44
N SER A 177 -1.13 -1.81 -13.49
CA SER A 177 -1.93 -2.98 -13.88
C SER A 177 -1.52 -3.60 -15.22
N ARG A 178 -0.24 -3.75 -15.52
CA ARG A 178 0.15 -4.69 -16.60
C ARG A 178 -0.37 -6.07 -16.21
N GLN A 179 -1.44 -6.54 -16.86
CA GLN A 179 -2.14 -7.81 -16.64
C GLN A 179 -1.19 -8.90 -16.11
N ALA A 180 -1.42 -9.27 -14.86
CA ALA A 180 -1.05 -10.55 -14.33
C ALA A 180 -1.93 -11.57 -15.01
N THR A 181 -1.33 -12.61 -15.57
CA THR A 181 -2.04 -13.86 -15.77
C THR A 181 -2.54 -14.26 -14.39
N LEU A 182 -3.86 -14.44 -14.23
CA LEU A 182 -4.38 -15.13 -13.05
C LEU A 182 -3.63 -16.47 -12.92
N PRO A 183 -3.34 -16.92 -11.68
CA PRO A 183 -2.82 -18.26 -11.47
C PRO A 183 -3.59 -19.30 -12.30
N PRO A 184 -2.91 -20.24 -12.97
CA PRO A 184 -3.57 -21.20 -13.86
C PRO A 184 -4.55 -22.13 -13.12
N LEU A 185 -4.36 -22.29 -11.80
CA LEU A 185 -5.16 -23.17 -10.95
C LEU A 185 -6.28 -22.43 -10.21
N LEU A 186 -6.35 -21.10 -10.32
CA LEU A 186 -7.30 -20.28 -9.57
C LEU A 186 -8.48 -19.88 -10.45
N ASP A 187 -9.68 -20.29 -10.04
CA ASP A 187 -10.90 -19.85 -10.70
C ASP A 187 -11.09 -18.33 -10.51
N LYS A 188 -11.44 -17.65 -11.60
CA LYS A 188 -11.74 -16.22 -11.62
C LYS A 188 -12.87 -15.87 -10.63
N ILE A 189 -13.86 -16.74 -10.45
CA ILE A 189 -14.99 -16.50 -9.55
C ILE A 189 -14.54 -16.28 -8.10
N ILE A 190 -13.45 -16.92 -7.68
CA ILE A 190 -12.88 -16.77 -6.34
C ILE A 190 -12.37 -15.34 -6.15
N VAL A 191 -11.65 -14.80 -7.14
CA VAL A 191 -11.11 -13.44 -7.11
C VAL A 191 -12.21 -12.39 -7.19
N ASP A 192 -13.25 -12.64 -8.00
CA ASP A 192 -14.36 -11.72 -8.18
C ASP A 192 -15.17 -11.54 -6.88
N ASN A 193 -15.32 -12.61 -6.11
CA ASN A 193 -16.04 -12.62 -4.83
C ASN A 193 -15.24 -12.09 -3.62
N LEU A 194 -13.97 -11.73 -3.79
CA LEU A 194 -13.18 -11.15 -2.70
C LEU A 194 -13.73 -9.78 -2.28
N PRO A 195 -13.78 -9.48 -0.96
CA PRO A 195 -14.33 -8.23 -0.49
C PRO A 195 -13.34 -7.06 -0.63
N GLU A 196 -13.89 -5.86 -0.84
CA GLU A 196 -13.15 -4.60 -0.77
C GLU A 196 -13.16 -4.02 0.66
N LYS A 197 -12.71 -4.83 1.64
CA LYS A 197 -12.70 -4.50 3.07
C LYS A 197 -11.36 -4.83 3.72
N HIS A 198 -11.16 -4.34 4.95
CA HIS A 198 -10.01 -4.69 5.78
C HIS A 198 -10.07 -6.16 6.19
N GLY A 199 -8.93 -6.84 6.15
CA GLY A 199 -8.82 -8.18 6.69
C GLY A 199 -7.56 -8.93 6.29
N VAL A 200 -7.58 -10.23 6.54
CA VAL A 200 -6.52 -11.19 6.26
C VAL A 200 -6.99 -12.13 5.16
N TYR A 201 -6.12 -12.48 4.22
CA TYR A 201 -6.38 -13.44 3.16
C TYR A 201 -5.34 -14.55 3.16
N TYR A 202 -5.74 -15.71 2.65
CA TYR A 202 -5.00 -16.96 2.71
C TYR A 202 -4.94 -17.55 1.31
N PHE A 203 -3.74 -17.73 0.76
CA PHE A 203 -3.56 -18.47 -0.50
C PHE A 203 -3.39 -19.93 -0.16
N LYS A 204 -4.09 -20.79 -0.90
CA LYS A 204 -4.05 -22.25 -0.73
C LYS A 204 -3.65 -22.94 -2.01
N ASN A 205 -2.95 -24.07 -1.88
CA ASN A 205 -2.63 -24.94 -3.00
C ASN A 205 -3.78 -25.91 -3.34
N LEU A 206 -3.59 -26.77 -4.34
CA LEU A 206 -4.57 -27.81 -4.72
C LEU A 206 -4.89 -28.77 -3.57
N ALA A 207 -3.96 -29.01 -2.64
CA ALA A 207 -4.17 -29.82 -1.44
C ALA A 207 -4.92 -29.07 -0.32
N LYS A 208 -5.39 -27.84 -0.59
CA LYS A 208 -6.06 -26.92 0.36
C LYS A 208 -5.17 -26.47 1.53
N GLU A 209 -3.86 -26.64 1.43
CA GLU A 209 -2.91 -26.18 2.43
C GLU A 209 -2.65 -24.67 2.26
N VAL A 210 -2.63 -23.92 3.36
CA VAL A 210 -2.34 -22.48 3.33
C VAL A 210 -0.84 -22.26 3.11
N ILE A 211 -0.49 -21.77 1.92
CA ILE A 211 0.90 -21.51 1.51
C ILE A 211 1.35 -20.08 1.81
N TYR A 212 0.41 -19.15 1.98
CA TYR A 212 0.67 -17.74 2.28
C TYR A 212 -0.49 -17.09 3.03
N VAL A 213 -0.16 -16.22 3.97
CA VAL A 213 -1.11 -15.38 4.71
C VAL A 213 -0.70 -13.92 4.52
N GLY A 214 -1.66 -13.04 4.24
CA GLY A 214 -1.38 -11.61 4.11
C GLY A 214 -2.50 -10.72 4.64
N LYS A 215 -2.14 -9.51 5.07
CA LYS A 215 -3.09 -8.46 5.48
C LYS A 215 -3.39 -7.44 4.39
N ALA A 216 -4.55 -6.79 4.47
CA ALA A 216 -4.93 -5.70 3.57
C ALA A 216 -5.96 -4.74 4.18
N ASN A 217 -5.93 -3.48 3.75
CA ASN A 217 -7.04 -2.54 3.94
C ASN A 217 -8.17 -2.77 2.92
N ASN A 218 -7.82 -3.31 1.74
CA ASN A 218 -8.72 -3.81 0.71
C ASN A 218 -8.21 -5.17 0.23
N ILE A 219 -8.87 -6.25 0.67
CA ILE A 219 -8.46 -7.63 0.37
C ILE A 219 -8.39 -7.86 -1.14
N LYS A 220 -9.45 -7.56 -1.89
CA LYS A 220 -9.50 -7.79 -3.35
C LYS A 220 -8.34 -7.11 -4.08
N GLN A 221 -8.12 -5.83 -3.82
CA GLN A 221 -7.03 -5.07 -4.44
C GLN A 221 -5.65 -5.61 -4.06
N ARG A 222 -5.46 -6.02 -2.80
CA ARG A 222 -4.17 -6.55 -2.33
C ARG A 222 -3.87 -7.92 -2.92
N VAL A 223 -4.85 -8.83 -2.98
CA VAL A 223 -4.70 -10.13 -3.62
C VAL A 223 -4.32 -9.97 -5.09
N ILE A 224 -5.05 -9.12 -5.80
CA ILE A 224 -4.76 -8.78 -7.19
C ILE A 224 -3.32 -8.24 -7.35
N SER A 225 -2.83 -7.46 -6.38
CA SER A 225 -1.45 -6.95 -6.39
C SER A 225 -0.37 -8.04 -6.34
N HIS A 226 -0.64 -9.19 -5.71
CA HIS A 226 0.30 -10.32 -5.67
C HIS A 226 0.49 -10.94 -7.05
N PHE A 227 -0.58 -11.06 -7.84
CA PHE A 227 -0.50 -11.62 -9.19
C PHE A 227 0.39 -10.75 -10.11
N TYR A 228 0.49 -9.45 -9.83
CA TYR A 228 1.31 -8.51 -10.60
C TYR A 228 2.80 -8.47 -10.19
N ASP A 229 3.17 -8.99 -9.02
CA ASP A 229 4.55 -8.91 -8.54
C ASP A 229 5.46 -9.92 -9.28
N LYS A 230 6.48 -9.39 -9.97
CA LYS A 230 7.42 -10.17 -10.78
C LYS A 230 8.54 -10.83 -9.96
N LYS A 231 8.60 -10.61 -8.65
CA LYS A 231 9.57 -11.32 -7.81
C LYS A 231 9.35 -12.82 -7.93
N LYS A 232 10.43 -13.57 -8.10
CA LYS A 232 10.41 -15.04 -8.23
C LYS A 232 9.54 -15.72 -7.15
N LYS A 233 9.63 -15.25 -5.90
CA LYS A 233 8.81 -15.72 -4.78
C LYS A 233 7.31 -15.56 -5.06
N GLU A 234 6.88 -14.38 -5.51
CA GLU A 234 5.47 -14.06 -5.75
C GLU A 234 4.94 -14.84 -6.95
N GLN A 235 5.72 -14.95 -8.03
CA GLN A 235 5.36 -15.79 -9.18
C GLN A 235 5.20 -17.27 -8.80
N THR A 236 6.15 -17.83 -8.04
CA THR A 236 6.09 -19.24 -7.62
C THR A 236 4.88 -19.48 -6.72
N MET A 237 4.65 -18.58 -5.77
CA MET A 237 3.48 -18.62 -4.90
C MET A 237 2.19 -18.56 -5.69
N CYS A 238 2.08 -17.64 -6.64
CA CYS A 238 0.90 -17.51 -7.48
C CYS A 238 0.66 -18.76 -8.32
N LEU A 239 1.69 -19.36 -8.93
CA LEU A 239 1.56 -20.61 -9.70
C LEU A 239 1.06 -21.79 -8.85
N GLU A 240 1.39 -21.82 -7.56
CA GLU A 240 0.94 -22.85 -6.62
C GLU A 240 -0.47 -22.58 -6.06
N THR A 241 -1.01 -21.36 -6.21
CA THR A 241 -2.31 -20.97 -5.65
C THR A 241 -3.47 -21.53 -6.49
N ALA A 242 -4.33 -22.30 -5.84
CA ALA A 242 -5.57 -22.84 -6.41
C ALA A 242 -6.85 -22.29 -5.73
N ASP A 243 -6.76 -21.81 -4.49
CA ASP A 243 -7.88 -21.20 -3.77
C ASP A 243 -7.42 -20.01 -2.92
N ILE A 244 -8.35 -19.09 -2.64
CA ILE A 244 -8.13 -17.92 -1.79
C ILE A 244 -9.31 -17.74 -0.84
N SER A 245 -9.05 -17.87 0.45
CA SER A 245 -10.02 -17.52 1.50
C SER A 245 -9.63 -16.23 2.22
N TYR A 246 -10.54 -15.68 3.02
CA TYR A 246 -10.29 -14.45 3.76
C TYR A 246 -11.08 -14.38 5.07
N THR A 247 -10.60 -13.54 5.98
CA THR A 247 -11.27 -13.14 7.23
C THR A 247 -11.33 -11.62 7.28
N LYS A 248 -12.53 -11.06 7.35
CA LYS A 248 -12.72 -9.61 7.51
C LYS A 248 -12.39 -9.21 8.95
N THR A 249 -11.67 -8.11 9.14
CA THR A 249 -11.29 -7.63 10.49
C THR A 249 -11.86 -6.27 10.87
N GLY A 250 -12.27 -5.47 9.89
CA GLY A 250 -12.84 -4.13 10.14
C GLY A 250 -11.82 -2.99 10.21
N SER A 251 -10.60 -3.26 10.67
CA SER A 251 -9.52 -2.28 10.74
C SER A 251 -8.14 -2.84 10.38
N GLU A 252 -7.21 -1.93 10.08
CA GLU A 252 -5.83 -2.26 9.76
C GLU A 252 -5.08 -2.88 10.96
N LEU A 253 -5.28 -2.34 12.18
CA LEU A 253 -4.63 -2.86 13.38
C LEU A 253 -5.03 -4.31 13.64
N LEU A 254 -6.32 -4.62 13.57
CA LEU A 254 -6.80 -5.98 13.78
C LEU A 254 -6.33 -6.94 12.67
N ALA A 255 -6.23 -6.45 11.42
CA ALA A 255 -5.65 -7.23 10.32
C ALA A 255 -4.16 -7.57 10.56
N LEU A 256 -3.39 -6.62 11.09
CA LEU A 256 -1.98 -6.83 11.47
C LEU A 256 -1.83 -7.88 12.58
N LEU A 257 -2.65 -7.78 13.63
CA LEU A 257 -2.61 -8.70 14.76
C LEU A 257 -3.00 -10.12 14.34
N LEU A 258 -4.09 -10.25 13.56
CA LEU A 258 -4.54 -11.54 13.04
C LEU A 258 -3.49 -12.15 12.10
N GLU A 259 -2.95 -11.40 11.13
CA GLU A 259 -1.92 -11.92 10.22
C GLU A 259 -0.71 -12.49 10.98
N SER A 260 -0.20 -11.74 11.97
CA SER A 260 0.95 -12.17 12.78
C SER A 260 0.65 -13.46 13.54
N SER A 261 -0.58 -13.60 14.06
CA SER A 261 -1.03 -14.82 14.74
C SER A 261 -1.12 -16.00 13.78
N GLU A 262 -1.79 -15.83 12.64
CA GLU A 262 -2.01 -16.87 11.63
C GLU A 262 -0.70 -17.40 11.06
N ILE A 263 0.27 -16.53 10.76
CA ILE A 263 1.59 -16.95 10.27
C ILE A 263 2.32 -17.86 11.28
N LYS A 264 2.17 -17.59 12.58
CA LYS A 264 2.80 -18.35 13.67
C LYS A 264 2.02 -19.61 14.05
N HIS A 265 0.77 -19.73 13.62
CA HIS A 265 -0.02 -20.94 13.79
C HIS A 265 0.12 -21.91 12.61
N ILE A 266 0.03 -21.37 11.39
CA ILE A 266 -0.01 -22.15 10.13
C ILE A 266 1.39 -22.45 9.57
N TYR A 267 2.40 -21.61 9.86
CA TYR A 267 3.75 -21.70 9.28
C TYR A 267 3.79 -21.75 7.73
N PRO A 268 3.09 -20.84 7.04
CA PRO A 268 2.94 -20.90 5.58
C PRO A 268 4.29 -20.78 4.85
N LYS A 269 4.44 -21.58 3.79
CA LYS A 269 5.67 -21.73 2.97
C LYS A 269 6.28 -20.41 2.50
N TYR A 270 5.46 -19.37 2.26
CA TYR A 270 5.93 -18.09 1.72
C TYR A 270 6.11 -16.95 2.75
N ASN A 271 5.63 -17.07 4.00
CA ASN A 271 5.84 -16.05 5.05
C ASN A 271 7.12 -16.34 5.87
N ARG A 272 8.30 -16.19 5.28
CA ARG A 272 9.57 -16.54 5.95
C ARG A 272 9.91 -15.66 7.15
N ALA A 273 9.64 -14.36 7.08
CA ALA A 273 10.14 -13.39 8.06
C ALA A 273 9.51 -13.48 9.45
N GLN A 274 8.19 -13.72 9.53
CA GLN A 274 7.44 -13.72 10.80
C GLN A 274 7.17 -15.13 11.37
N ARG A 275 7.68 -16.18 10.72
CA ARG A 275 7.44 -17.59 11.10
C ARG A 275 8.03 -17.95 12.46
N ARG A 276 9.17 -17.35 12.80
CA ARG A 276 9.82 -17.57 14.10
C ARG A 276 9.45 -16.42 15.01
N ALA A 277 8.73 -16.70 16.09
CA ALA A 277 8.70 -15.78 17.21
C ALA A 277 10.14 -15.68 17.72
N GLY A 278 10.77 -14.50 17.60
CA GLY A 278 12.06 -14.26 18.23
C GLY A 278 11.98 -14.63 19.71
N GLU A 279 13.02 -15.26 20.26
CA GLU A 279 13.03 -15.63 21.66
C GLU A 279 12.88 -14.36 22.50
N ALA A 280 11.80 -14.29 23.29
CA ALA A 280 11.59 -13.21 24.21
C ALA A 280 12.69 -13.21 25.26
N VAL A 281 12.99 -12.04 25.81
CA VAL A 281 13.95 -11.83 26.88
C VAL A 281 13.15 -11.52 28.13
N GLY A 282 13.33 -12.29 29.20
CA GLY A 282 12.77 -11.98 30.50
C GLY A 282 13.77 -11.16 31.32
N LEU A 283 13.32 -10.06 31.91
CA LEU A 283 14.00 -9.40 33.02
C LEU A 283 13.55 -10.08 34.31
N PHE A 284 14.48 -10.52 35.13
CA PHE A 284 14.24 -11.20 36.40
C PHE A 284 15.20 -10.67 37.46
N SER A 285 14.92 -10.98 38.72
CA SER A 285 15.82 -10.72 39.83
C SER A 285 16.29 -12.00 40.50
N TYR A 286 17.46 -11.94 41.12
CA TYR A 286 17.98 -12.98 42.00
C TYR A 286 18.86 -12.35 43.08
N GLU A 287 19.12 -13.07 44.15
CA GLU A 287 19.99 -12.62 45.24
C GLU A 287 21.29 -13.43 45.21
N ASP A 288 22.43 -12.78 45.40
CA ASP A 288 23.73 -13.45 45.49
C ASP A 288 24.09 -13.88 46.93
N GLN A 289 25.22 -14.55 47.09
CA GLN A 289 25.69 -15.03 48.41
C GLN A 289 25.99 -13.90 49.42
N LYS A 290 26.12 -12.65 48.96
CA LYS A 290 26.35 -11.48 49.81
C LYS A 290 25.04 -10.76 50.15
N GLY A 291 23.90 -11.33 49.76
CA GLY A 291 22.58 -10.76 49.97
C GLY A 291 22.25 -9.60 49.03
N ILE A 292 23.06 -9.33 47.99
CA ILE A 292 22.80 -8.24 47.05
C ILE A 292 21.76 -8.73 46.04
N ILE A 293 20.72 -7.94 45.77
CA ILE A 293 19.71 -8.25 44.75
C ILE A 293 20.20 -7.75 43.40
N HIS A 294 20.24 -8.65 42.41
CA HIS A 294 20.62 -8.37 41.03
C HIS A 294 19.37 -8.22 40.17
N LEU A 295 19.46 -7.35 39.16
CA LEU A 295 18.54 -7.35 38.02
C LEU A 295 19.27 -7.93 36.82
N ALA A 296 18.72 -8.96 36.21
CA ALA A 296 19.34 -9.62 35.08
C ALA A 296 18.32 -9.92 34.00
N TYR A 297 18.82 -10.14 32.79
CA TYR A 297 17.99 -10.52 31.67
C TYR A 297 18.55 -11.75 30.98
N ASN A 298 17.66 -12.61 30.50
CA ASN A 298 18.04 -13.78 29.72
C ASN A 298 16.88 -14.16 28.79
N ARG A 299 17.11 -15.09 27.88
CA ARG A 299 16.04 -15.72 27.10
C ARG A 299 14.96 -16.21 28.07
N LEU A 300 13.69 -15.93 27.78
CA LEU A 300 12.56 -16.19 28.68
C LEU A 300 12.47 -17.65 29.15
N LYS A 301 12.89 -18.61 28.31
CA LYS A 301 12.99 -20.03 28.68
C LYS A 301 13.94 -20.31 29.87
N LEU A 302 14.95 -19.46 30.04
CA LEU A 302 15.96 -19.50 31.10
C LEU A 302 15.64 -18.52 32.24
N ALA A 303 14.49 -17.83 32.18
CA ALA A 303 14.04 -16.85 33.15
C ALA A 303 12.56 -17.11 33.51
N PRO A 304 12.24 -18.22 34.19
CA PRO A 304 10.86 -18.62 34.46
C PRO A 304 10.10 -17.62 35.34
N ASN A 305 10.80 -16.87 36.20
CA ASN A 305 10.22 -15.84 37.07
C ASN A 305 10.51 -14.42 36.55
N ALA A 306 10.29 -14.20 35.26
CA ALA A 306 10.48 -12.89 34.66
C ALA A 306 9.48 -11.88 35.22
N ILE A 307 10.01 -10.76 35.75
CA ILE A 307 9.26 -9.59 36.22
C ILE A 307 8.62 -8.87 35.03
N MET A 308 9.33 -8.79 33.90
CA MET A 308 8.83 -8.21 32.65
C MET A 308 9.44 -8.91 31.44
N LYS A 309 8.68 -8.92 30.35
CA LYS A 309 9.06 -9.54 29.08
C LYS A 309 9.41 -8.48 28.04
N TYR A 310 10.53 -8.65 27.37
CA TYR A 310 11.03 -7.84 26.27
C TYR A 310 11.20 -8.69 25.01
N TYR A 311 11.36 -7.99 23.90
CA TYR A 311 11.43 -8.64 22.59
C TYR A 311 12.75 -8.44 21.86
N SER A 312 13.66 -7.69 22.47
CA SER A 312 15.08 -7.69 22.11
C SER A 312 15.95 -7.45 23.34
N ILE A 313 17.19 -7.93 23.28
CA ILE A 313 18.19 -7.63 24.32
C ILE A 313 18.41 -6.12 24.41
N ALA A 314 18.44 -5.41 23.28
CA ALA A 314 18.64 -3.96 23.25
C ALA A 314 17.53 -3.21 24.02
N GLU A 315 16.27 -3.53 23.76
CA GLU A 315 15.12 -2.94 24.46
C GLU A 315 15.16 -3.22 25.97
N CYS A 316 15.44 -4.48 26.35
CA CYS A 316 15.59 -4.85 27.75
C CYS A 316 16.73 -4.07 28.43
N ARG A 317 17.88 -3.95 27.75
CA ARG A 317 19.04 -3.19 28.24
C ARG A 317 18.73 -1.70 28.38
N THR A 318 18.09 -1.08 27.38
CA THR A 318 17.71 0.33 27.45
C THR A 318 16.76 0.62 28.60
N HIS A 319 15.78 -0.25 28.84
CA HIS A 319 14.91 -0.09 30.00
C HIS A 319 15.66 -0.33 31.32
N LEU A 320 16.57 -1.29 31.36
CA LEU A 320 17.40 -1.54 32.54
C LEU A 320 18.37 -0.39 32.83
N GLU A 321 18.90 0.27 31.80
CA GLU A 321 19.68 1.51 31.90
C GLU A 321 18.83 2.65 32.48
N TYR A 322 17.58 2.79 32.02
CA TYR A 322 16.63 3.73 32.61
C TYR A 322 16.37 3.45 34.09
N LEU A 323 16.11 2.18 34.47
CA LEU A 323 15.93 1.80 35.88
C LEU A 323 17.19 2.08 36.72
N CYS A 324 18.38 1.85 36.17
CA CYS A 324 19.63 2.17 36.86
C CYS A 324 19.75 3.66 37.12
N LYS A 325 19.38 4.49 36.15
CA LYS A 325 19.41 5.95 36.30
C LYS A 325 18.36 6.46 37.28
N GLU A 326 17.11 6.02 37.12
CA GLU A 326 15.97 6.49 37.92
C GLU A 326 16.07 6.11 39.39
N PHE A 327 16.54 4.89 39.68
CA PHE A 327 16.64 4.36 41.04
C PHE A 327 18.09 4.34 41.59
N GLU A 328 19.03 4.99 40.90
CA GLU A 328 20.45 5.04 41.26
C GLU A 328 21.05 3.65 41.54
N LEU A 329 20.70 2.67 40.69
CA LEU A 329 21.15 1.29 40.80
C LEU A 329 22.55 1.12 40.20
N CYS A 330 23.28 0.11 40.66
CA CYS A 330 24.60 -0.19 40.16
C CYS A 330 24.54 -1.01 38.86
N PRO A 331 25.04 -0.50 37.71
CA PRO A 331 25.02 -1.22 36.43
C PRO A 331 25.77 -2.56 36.45
N LYS A 332 26.72 -2.73 37.39
CA LYS A 332 27.44 -3.99 37.61
C LYS A 332 26.52 -5.11 38.11
N TYR A 333 25.64 -4.79 39.05
CA TYR A 333 24.65 -5.72 39.61
C TYR A 333 23.34 -5.76 38.79
N CYS A 334 23.28 -4.98 37.71
CA CYS A 334 22.22 -5.01 36.71
C CYS A 334 22.65 -5.65 35.38
N LEU A 335 23.76 -6.41 35.35
CA LEU A 335 24.29 -7.09 34.15
C LEU A 335 24.59 -6.15 32.95
N LEU A 336 24.71 -4.84 33.18
CA LEU A 336 25.01 -3.86 32.15
C LEU A 336 26.52 -3.68 31.95
N GLN A 337 27.29 -3.85 33.04
CA GLN A 337 28.75 -3.76 33.05
C GLN A 337 29.34 -5.03 33.69
N THR A 338 30.32 -5.64 33.03
CA THR A 338 31.03 -6.83 33.51
C THR A 338 32.52 -6.52 33.70
N ASN A 339 33.20 -7.27 34.57
CA ASN A 339 34.65 -7.18 34.78
C ASN A 339 35.17 -5.79 35.23
N VAL A 340 34.37 -5.04 35.99
CA VAL A 340 34.79 -3.75 36.56
C VAL A 340 34.81 -3.80 38.10
N SER A 341 35.84 -3.20 38.71
CA SER A 341 35.94 -3.03 40.16
C SER A 341 34.91 -2.01 40.65
N SER A 342 34.88 -0.83 40.03
CA SER A 342 33.86 0.21 40.20
C SER A 342 33.07 0.44 38.92
N CYS A 343 31.75 0.61 39.02
CA CYS A 343 30.91 0.89 37.85
C CYS A 343 31.10 2.33 37.36
N PHE A 344 30.92 2.57 36.07
CA PHE A 344 31.03 3.91 35.48
C PHE A 344 30.03 4.89 36.11
N HIS A 345 28.81 4.44 36.45
CA HIS A 345 27.78 5.32 37.03
C HIS A 345 28.16 5.85 38.40
N TYR A 346 28.99 5.14 39.17
CA TYR A 346 29.54 5.67 40.42
C TYR A 346 30.48 6.86 40.16
N GLN A 347 31.29 6.79 39.10
CA GLN A 347 32.23 7.87 38.74
C GLN A 347 31.50 9.16 38.35
N ILE A 348 30.33 9.04 37.72
CA ILE A 348 29.47 10.18 37.34
C ILE A 348 28.37 10.49 38.36
N LYS A 349 28.43 9.91 39.58
CA LYS A 349 27.48 10.12 40.69
C LYS A 349 26.02 9.72 40.42
N GLU A 350 25.78 8.80 39.48
CA GLU A 350 24.46 8.20 39.19
C GLU A 350 24.29 6.81 39.86
N CYS A 351 25.20 6.43 40.76
CA CYS A 351 25.14 5.23 41.58
C CYS A 351 25.81 5.52 42.93
N LYS A 352 25.33 4.93 44.03
CA LYS A 352 25.86 5.13 45.39
C LYS A 352 27.04 4.23 45.78
N GLY A 353 27.49 3.37 44.87
CA GLY A 353 28.79 2.69 45.03
C GLY A 353 28.75 1.37 45.81
N ILE A 354 27.64 0.64 45.78
CA ILE A 354 27.57 -0.74 46.34
C ILE A 354 28.66 -1.66 45.76
N CYS A 355 29.11 -1.44 44.52
CA CYS A 355 30.18 -2.23 43.90
C CYS A 355 31.57 -2.01 44.52
N CYS A 356 31.77 -0.87 45.19
CA CYS A 356 33.03 -0.46 45.83
C CYS A 356 32.93 -0.36 47.36
N GLY A 357 31.85 -0.88 47.96
CA GLY A 357 31.67 -0.92 49.41
C GLY A 357 31.24 0.41 50.04
N ASN A 358 30.87 1.40 49.23
CA ASN A 358 30.49 2.74 49.71
C ASN A 358 28.99 2.88 50.02
N GLU A 359 28.24 1.78 49.92
CA GLU A 359 26.81 1.71 50.21
C GLU A 359 26.48 0.38 50.92
N PRO A 360 25.66 0.38 51.98
CA PRO A 360 25.15 -0.83 52.60
C PRO A 360 24.22 -1.64 51.68
N VAL A 361 24.25 -2.96 51.81
CA VAL A 361 23.46 -3.90 51.00
C VAL A 361 21.95 -3.65 51.18
N GLU A 362 21.50 -3.37 52.40
CA GLU A 362 20.10 -3.14 52.73
C GLU A 362 19.51 -1.92 52.01
N GLU A 363 20.28 -0.82 51.96
CA GLU A 363 19.86 0.44 51.31
C GLU A 363 19.85 0.32 49.79
N TYR A 364 20.82 -0.40 49.22
CA TYR A 364 20.80 -0.76 47.81
C TYR A 364 19.58 -1.61 47.47
N ASN A 365 19.34 -2.67 48.23
CA ASN A 365 18.25 -3.61 48.01
C ASN A 365 16.86 -2.96 48.14
N LYS A 366 16.68 -1.95 49.01
CA LYS A 366 15.44 -1.16 49.08
C LYS A 366 15.13 -0.49 47.75
N ARG A 367 16.11 0.12 47.09
CA ARG A 367 15.92 0.76 45.78
C ARG A 367 15.68 -0.25 44.67
N VAL A 368 16.36 -1.40 44.69
CA VAL A 368 16.10 -2.48 43.74
C VAL A 368 14.65 -2.99 43.87
N ARG A 369 14.13 -3.20 45.08
CA ARG A 369 12.73 -3.59 45.29
C ARG A 369 11.74 -2.52 44.82
N ALA A 370 12.05 -1.25 45.01
CA ALA A 370 11.25 -0.15 44.47
C ALA A 370 11.22 -0.15 42.93
N ALA A 371 12.38 -0.40 42.29
CA ALA A 371 12.48 -0.55 40.84
C ALA A 371 11.69 -1.77 40.33
N ILE A 372 11.77 -2.92 41.01
CA ILE A 372 10.97 -4.11 40.65
C ILE A 372 9.46 -3.79 40.72
N LYS A 373 9.05 -3.06 41.75
CA LYS A 373 7.65 -2.65 41.94
C LYS A 373 7.18 -1.67 40.85
N SER A 374 8.05 -0.76 40.39
CA SER A 374 7.70 0.16 39.29
C SER A 374 7.55 -0.56 37.94
N VAL A 375 8.33 -1.62 37.71
CA VAL A 375 8.23 -2.46 36.51
C VAL A 375 6.93 -3.28 36.48
N GLY A 376 6.50 -3.82 37.63
CA GLY A 376 5.31 -4.68 37.71
C GLY A 376 3.96 -3.96 37.74
N ILE A 377 3.93 -2.68 38.14
CA ILE A 377 2.69 -1.87 38.28
C ILE A 377 2.51 -0.90 37.10
N GLY A 378 3.54 -0.69 36.27
CA GLY A 378 3.56 0.31 35.19
C GLY A 378 3.09 -0.16 33.81
N ALA A 379 2.49 -1.34 33.70
CA ALA A 379 2.08 -1.89 32.43
C ALA A 379 0.56 -1.65 32.25
N GLU A 380 0.19 -0.51 31.68
CA GLU A 380 -1.21 -0.06 31.60
C GLU A 380 -2.14 -1.13 30.99
N ASN A 381 -3.25 -1.39 31.70
CA ASN A 381 -4.38 -2.13 31.16
C ASN A 381 -5.06 -1.24 30.12
N LEU A 382 -5.09 -1.71 28.87
CA LEU A 382 -5.49 -0.91 27.74
C LEU A 382 -6.39 -1.70 26.78
N VAL A 383 -7.48 -1.05 26.38
CA VAL A 383 -8.34 -1.51 25.30
C VAL A 383 -8.20 -0.58 24.11
N ILE A 384 -7.63 -1.09 23.02
CA ILE A 384 -7.53 -0.33 21.77
C ILE A 384 -8.78 -0.61 20.93
N LYS A 385 -9.79 0.25 21.06
CA LYS A 385 -11.03 0.18 20.26
C LYS A 385 -10.75 0.52 18.78
N GLN A 386 -11.43 -0.18 17.88
CA GLN A 386 -11.27 -0.16 16.42
C GLN A 386 -12.63 -0.32 15.72
N LYS A 387 -12.67 -0.02 14.42
CA LYS A 387 -13.84 -0.32 13.59
C LYS A 387 -14.08 -1.83 13.52
N GLY A 388 -15.33 -2.25 13.73
CA GLY A 388 -15.79 -3.61 13.56
C GLY A 388 -15.86 -4.08 12.10
N ARG A 389 -16.13 -5.36 11.89
CA ARG A 389 -16.37 -5.96 10.56
C ARG A 389 -17.71 -5.48 10.00
N THR A 390 -18.68 -5.22 10.88
CA THR A 390 -19.98 -4.60 10.56
C THR A 390 -20.11 -3.21 11.20
N LYS A 391 -21.20 -2.48 10.88
CA LYS A 391 -21.48 -1.16 11.47
C LYS A 391 -21.95 -1.21 12.93
N ASN A 392 -22.39 -2.38 13.41
CA ASN A 392 -23.04 -2.56 14.71
C ASN A 392 -22.10 -3.11 15.79
N GLU A 393 -20.86 -3.47 15.41
CA GLU A 393 -19.86 -3.97 16.34
C GLU A 393 -18.63 -3.05 16.39
N VAL A 394 -17.93 -3.11 17.52
CA VAL A 394 -16.63 -2.49 17.76
C VAL A 394 -15.61 -3.62 17.84
N GLY A 395 -14.55 -3.52 17.04
CA GLY A 395 -13.40 -4.40 17.18
C GLY A 395 -12.47 -3.86 18.26
N PHE A 396 -11.77 -4.70 19.00
CA PHE A 396 -10.83 -4.22 20.02
C PHE A 396 -9.61 -5.12 20.14
N ALA A 397 -8.49 -4.56 20.60
CA ALA A 397 -7.32 -5.32 21.05
C ALA A 397 -7.12 -5.09 22.56
N LEU A 398 -6.94 -6.18 23.31
CA LEU A 398 -6.81 -6.16 24.76
C LEU A 398 -5.36 -6.35 25.19
N ILE A 399 -4.88 -5.44 26.02
CA ILE A 399 -3.58 -5.48 26.69
C ILE A 399 -3.85 -5.42 28.19
N LEU A 400 -3.40 -6.43 28.94
CA LEU A 400 -3.43 -6.39 30.40
C LEU A 400 -2.02 -6.64 30.92
N ASP A 401 -1.60 -5.85 31.90
CA ASP A 401 -0.25 -5.82 32.45
C ASP A 401 0.80 -5.68 31.34
N GLY A 402 0.51 -4.85 30.31
CA GLY A 402 1.37 -4.64 29.14
C GLY A 402 1.50 -5.85 28.20
N ILE A 403 0.82 -6.96 28.52
CA ILE A 403 0.82 -8.18 27.72
C ILE A 403 -0.43 -8.20 26.85
N TYR A 404 -0.22 -8.30 25.54
CA TYR A 404 -1.32 -8.53 24.61
C TYR A 404 -2.03 -9.86 24.91
N LYS A 405 -3.33 -9.79 25.20
CA LYS A 405 -4.15 -10.97 25.51
C LYS A 405 -4.90 -11.50 24.28
N GLY A 406 -5.13 -10.66 23.29
CA GLY A 406 -5.87 -11.02 22.09
C GLY A 406 -6.67 -9.86 21.51
N PHE A 407 -7.51 -10.16 20.55
CA PHE A 407 -8.44 -9.18 19.97
C PHE A 407 -9.83 -9.80 19.84
N GLY A 408 -10.86 -8.96 19.78
CA GLY A 408 -12.24 -9.43 19.75
C GLY A 408 -13.18 -8.43 19.11
N TYR A 409 -14.47 -8.76 19.16
CA TYR A 409 -15.56 -7.92 18.68
C TYR A 409 -16.67 -7.93 19.74
N VAL A 410 -17.22 -6.76 20.00
CA VAL A 410 -18.33 -6.55 20.94
C VAL A 410 -19.37 -5.67 20.27
N GLU A 411 -20.65 -5.87 20.56
CA GLU A 411 -21.71 -4.99 20.05
C GLU A 411 -21.54 -3.56 20.56
N LYS A 412 -21.93 -2.56 19.78
CA LYS A 412 -21.73 -1.15 20.16
C LYS A 412 -22.37 -0.78 21.50
N GLN A 413 -23.60 -1.25 21.74
CA GLN A 413 -24.33 -0.98 22.99
C GLN A 413 -23.60 -1.58 24.19
N GLN A 414 -23.20 -2.85 24.08
CA GLN A 414 -22.40 -3.52 25.12
C GLN A 414 -21.04 -2.82 25.33
N ALA A 415 -20.38 -2.36 24.26
CA ALA A 415 -19.09 -1.68 24.36
C ALA A 415 -19.14 -0.30 25.04
N GLU A 416 -20.33 0.30 25.14
CA GLU A 416 -20.61 1.55 25.87
C GLU A 416 -20.80 1.29 27.37
N GLU A 417 -21.26 0.10 27.74
CA GLU A 417 -21.45 -0.33 29.14
C GLU A 417 -20.15 -0.81 29.82
N LEU A 418 -19.12 -1.16 29.04
CA LEU A 418 -17.84 -1.64 29.58
C LEU A 418 -16.93 -0.47 29.98
N GLU A 419 -16.73 -0.29 31.29
CA GLU A 419 -15.93 0.79 31.86
C GLU A 419 -14.45 0.40 32.02
N ASN A 420 -14.18 -0.84 32.46
CA ASN A 420 -12.83 -1.28 32.78
C ASN A 420 -12.24 -2.19 31.69
N PRO A 421 -10.92 -2.09 31.38
CA PRO A 421 -10.26 -2.96 30.41
C PRO A 421 -10.41 -4.46 30.65
N GLU A 422 -10.45 -4.88 31.92
CA GLU A 422 -10.54 -6.28 32.34
C GLU A 422 -11.83 -6.94 31.89
N GLU A 423 -12.93 -6.17 31.78
CA GLU A 423 -14.24 -6.68 31.37
C GLU A 423 -14.24 -7.15 29.90
N TYR A 424 -13.35 -6.60 29.07
CA TYR A 424 -13.17 -7.05 27.68
C TYR A 424 -12.57 -8.45 27.58
N GLN A 425 -12.05 -9.02 28.67
CA GLN A 425 -11.53 -10.39 28.70
C GLN A 425 -12.59 -11.44 28.36
N PHE A 426 -13.88 -11.17 28.62
CA PHE A 426 -14.97 -12.09 28.27
C PHE A 426 -15.29 -12.13 26.77
N PHE A 427 -14.84 -11.12 26.01
CA PHE A 427 -15.13 -10.97 24.57
C PHE A 427 -13.90 -11.16 23.69
N VAL A 428 -12.74 -11.41 24.30
CA VAL A 428 -11.46 -11.50 23.59
C VAL A 428 -11.27 -12.90 23.01
N GLU A 429 -10.83 -12.97 21.74
CA GLU A 429 -10.28 -14.21 21.20
C GLU A 429 -8.81 -14.32 21.64
N PRO A 430 -8.43 -15.27 22.52
CA PRO A 430 -7.09 -15.28 23.10
C PRO A 430 -6.02 -15.54 22.05
N LYS A 431 -5.01 -14.68 21.96
CA LYS A 431 -3.86 -14.82 21.05
C LYS A 431 -2.54 -14.62 21.79
N LYS A 432 -1.47 -15.27 21.31
CA LYS A 432 -0.15 -15.23 21.97
C LYS A 432 0.60 -13.93 21.68
N ASP A 433 1.02 -13.25 22.74
CA ASP A 433 1.91 -12.08 22.63
C ASP A 433 3.32 -12.45 22.16
N ASN A 434 3.89 -11.62 21.30
CA ASN A 434 5.23 -11.79 20.73
C ASN A 434 5.82 -10.45 20.21
N ARG A 435 7.07 -10.51 19.76
CA ARG A 435 7.82 -9.33 19.27
C ARG A 435 7.10 -8.56 18.19
N ASP A 436 6.55 -9.27 17.21
CA ASP A 436 5.88 -8.63 16.08
C ASP A 436 4.62 -7.91 16.54
N ILE A 437 3.87 -8.52 17.47
CA ILE A 437 2.66 -7.95 18.07
C ILE A 437 2.97 -6.66 18.83
N GLN A 438 3.97 -6.65 19.72
CA GLN A 438 4.32 -5.43 20.43
C GLN A 438 4.82 -4.32 19.49
N ARG A 439 5.59 -4.67 18.46
CA ARG A 439 5.99 -3.68 17.44
C ARG A 439 4.77 -3.10 16.71
N ILE A 440 3.76 -3.93 16.40
CA ILE A 440 2.50 -3.50 15.78
C ILE A 440 1.77 -2.53 16.72
N ILE A 441 1.60 -2.89 18.00
CA ILE A 441 0.90 -2.09 19.00
C ILE A 441 1.63 -0.77 19.25
N ALA A 442 2.95 -0.80 19.52
CA ALA A 442 3.74 0.40 19.78
C ALA A 442 3.74 1.36 18.57
N SER A 443 3.90 0.83 17.34
CA SER A 443 3.82 1.64 16.13
C SER A 443 2.45 2.27 15.94
N TYR A 444 1.37 1.56 16.32
CA TYR A 444 0.01 2.08 16.27
C TYR A 444 -0.18 3.20 17.29
N LEU A 445 0.15 2.97 18.55
CA LEU A 445 0.01 3.96 19.63
C LEU A 445 0.80 5.24 19.34
N LYS A 446 2.04 5.13 18.85
CA LYS A 446 2.85 6.29 18.45
C LYS A 446 2.19 7.09 17.32
N LYS A 447 1.62 6.41 16.33
CA LYS A 447 0.90 7.06 15.22
C LYS A 447 -0.36 7.76 15.73
N THR A 448 -1.12 7.13 16.62
CA THR A 448 -2.35 7.70 17.20
C THR A 448 -2.05 8.90 18.11
N ALA A 449 -1.01 8.82 18.95
CA ALA A 449 -0.56 9.94 19.77
C ALA A 449 -0.17 11.15 18.90
N LYS A 450 0.58 10.92 17.82
CA LYS A 450 0.92 11.98 16.87
C LYS A 450 -0.31 12.60 16.20
N LEU A 451 -1.29 11.79 15.80
CA LEU A 451 -2.54 12.28 15.20
C LEU A 451 -3.35 13.13 16.20
N LYS A 452 -3.48 12.67 17.44
CA LYS A 452 -4.14 13.44 18.51
C LYS A 452 -3.44 14.77 18.80
N ALA A 453 -2.11 14.78 18.83
CA ALA A 453 -1.33 16.01 19.01
C ALA A 453 -1.52 17.01 17.86
N ILE A 454 -1.67 16.53 16.62
CA ILE A 454 -2.01 17.39 15.47
C ILE A 454 -3.46 17.92 15.58
N GLU A 455 -4.42 17.06 15.94
CA GLU A 455 -5.83 17.45 16.12
C GLU A 455 -6.01 18.45 17.27
N ASN A 456 -5.20 18.34 18.33
CA ASN A 456 -5.18 19.27 19.47
C ASN A 456 -4.38 20.57 19.18
N GLY A 457 -3.76 20.70 17.99
CA GLY A 457 -2.97 21.88 17.62
C GLY A 457 -1.58 21.97 18.28
N GLU A 458 -1.12 20.91 18.93
CA GLU A 458 0.18 20.85 19.63
C GLU A 458 1.36 20.72 18.65
N ILE A 459 1.11 20.27 17.41
CA ILE A 459 2.11 20.07 16.37
C ILE A 459 1.59 20.59 15.02
N SER A 460 2.31 21.51 14.38
CA SER A 460 2.03 21.97 13.00
C SER A 460 2.72 21.07 11.96
N ILE A 461 2.07 20.86 10.81
CA ILE A 461 2.52 19.96 9.71
C ILE A 461 3.63 20.60 8.88
#